data_AF-A0A9D4IYV3-F1
#
_entry.id   AF-A0A9D4IYV3-F1
#
_cell.length_a   1.000
_cell.length_b   1.000
_cell.length_c   1.000
_cell.angle_alpha   90.00
_cell.angle_beta   90.00
_cell.angle_gamma   90.00
#
_symmetry.space_group_name_H-M   'P 1'
#
loop_
_entity.id
_entity.type
_entity.pdbx_description
1 polymer ?
#
loop_
_entity_poly.entity_id
_entity_poly.type
_entity_poly.pdbx_seq_one_letter_code
_entity_poly.pdbx_strand_id
1 'polypeptide(L)' 'MGSVELVLMIEDRKCPLTLFVTDLDEDVILGLDFQETYKSVVNVRNRTMTVLKKLLPYNVMVGSVVTV' A
#
# COMPACT_ATOMS: atom_id res chain seq x y z
N MET A 1 -16.31 -8.33 11.42
CA MET A 1 -15.31 -7.60 10.61
C MET A 1 -15.03 -6.28 11.29
N GLY A 2 -13.81 -6.09 11.78
CA GLY A 2 -13.35 -4.82 12.34
C GLY A 2 -12.53 -4.04 11.33
N SER A 3 -12.46 -2.72 11.48
CA SER A 3 -11.50 -1.88 10.76
C SER A 3 -10.37 -1.46 11.69
N VAL A 4 -9.18 -1.27 11.10
CA VAL A 4 -7.99 -0.79 11.79
C VAL A 4 -7.43 0.40 11.03
N GLU A 5 -7.05 1.45 11.75
CA GLU A 5 -6.33 2.58 11.17
C GLU A 5 -4.82 2.32 11.22
N LEU A 6 -4.15 2.46 10.08
CA LEU A 6 -2.71 2.27 9.97
C LEU A 6 -2.13 3.36 9.06
N VAL A 7 -0.86 3.74 9.28
CA VAL A 7 -0.18 4.72 8.43
C VAL A 7 0.89 4.00 7.63
N LEU A 8 0.69 3.90 6.31
CA LEU A 8 1.71 3.40 5.40
C LEU A 8 2.76 4.50 5.17
N MET A 9 4.01 4.17 5.41
CA MET A 9 5.15 5.05 5.14
C MET A 9 5.69 4.76 3.74
N ILE A 10 5.64 5.75 2.86
CA ILE A 10 6.27 5.70 1.53
C ILE A 10 7.38 6.74 1.52
N GLU A 11 8.62 6.29 1.74
CA GLU A 11 9.77 7.15 1.98
C GLU A 11 9.49 8.19 3.11
N ASP A 12 9.48 9.48 2.77
CA ASP A 12 9.22 10.60 3.68
C ASP A 12 7.72 10.97 3.78
N ARG A 13 6.84 10.21 3.12
CA ARG A 13 5.41 10.51 3.03
C ARG A 13 4.57 9.54 3.87
N LYS A 14 3.59 10.11 4.57
CA LYS A 14 2.58 9.38 5.33
C LYS A 14 1.33 9.19 4.47
N CYS A 15 0.86 7.95 4.38
CA CYS A 15 -0.38 7.57 3.74
C CYS A 15 -1.29 6.91 4.79
N PRO A 16 -2.19 7.66 5.45
CA PRO A 16 -3.20 7.07 6.32
C PRO A 16 -4.12 6.09 5.59
N LEU A 17 -4.33 4.92 6.16
CA LEU A 17 -5.15 3.84 5.60
C LEU A 17 -6.18 3.38 6.63
N THR A 18 -7.36 3.05 6.13
CA THR A 18 -8.35 2.28 6.87
C THR A 18 -8.36 0.87 6.28
N LEU A 19 -7.88 -0.10 7.05
CA LEU A 19 -7.79 -1.50 6.65
C LEU A 19 -9.00 -2.26 7.20
N PHE A 20 -9.52 -3.19 6.41
CA PHE A 20 -10.56 -4.12 6.84
C PHE A 20 -9.91 -5.45 7.17
N VAL A 21 -10.05 -5.88 8.43
CA VAL A 21 -9.46 -7.14 8.89
C VAL A 21 -10.35 -8.30 8.43
N THR A 22 -9.75 -9.20 7.68
CA THR A 22 -10.35 -10.47 7.25
C THR A 22 -9.60 -11.62 7.91
N ASP A 23 -10.27 -12.74 8.12
CA ASP A 23 -9.67 -13.92 8.77
C ASP A 23 -8.75 -14.72 7.83
N LEU A 24 -8.44 -14.17 6.64
CA LEU A 24 -7.93 -14.94 5.52
C LEU A 24 -6.40 -14.87 5.34
N ASP A 25 -5.70 -13.80 5.75
CA ASP A 25 -4.26 -13.67 5.44
C ASP A 25 -3.49 -12.76 6.42
N GLU A 26 -2.18 -12.97 6.50
CA GLU A 26 -1.20 -12.13 7.22
C GLU A 26 -0.73 -10.91 6.39
N ASP A 27 -1.20 -10.79 5.15
CA ASP A 27 -0.76 -9.80 4.17
C ASP A 27 -1.73 -8.61 4.02
N VAL A 28 -1.18 -7.44 3.69
CA VAL A 28 -1.96 -6.22 3.41
C VAL A 28 -2.20 -6.09 1.91
N ILE A 29 -3.48 -6.12 1.50
CA ILE A 29 -3.88 -5.89 0.11
C ILE A 29 -4.27 -4.41 -0.06
N LEU A 30 -3.55 -3.70 -0.94
CA LEU A 30 -3.93 -2.35 -1.35
C LEU A 30 -4.91 -2.42 -2.52
N GLY A 31 -6.17 -2.06 -2.25
CA GLY A 31 -7.25 -2.09 -3.22
C GLY A 31 -7.25 -0.90 -4.20
N LEU A 32 -8.31 -0.82 -5.01
CA LEU A 32 -8.52 0.28 -5.96
C LEU A 32 -8.76 1.62 -5.25
N ASP A 33 -9.37 1.58 -4.07
CA ASP A 33 -9.58 2.73 -3.18
C ASP A 33 -8.28 3.43 -2.80
N PHE A 34 -7.21 2.66 -2.53
CA PHE A 34 -5.87 3.20 -2.32
C PHE A 34 -5.38 3.95 -3.57
N GLN A 35 -5.56 3.35 -4.75
CA GLN A 35 -5.12 3.96 -6.00
C GLN A 35 -5.86 5.26 -6.31
N GLU A 36 -7.16 5.28 -6.06
CA GLU A 36 -8.00 6.46 -6.26
C GLU A 36 -7.64 7.58 -5.29
N THR A 37 -7.39 7.23 -4.02
CA THR A 37 -7.04 8.18 -2.95
C THR A 37 -5.68 8.82 -3.19
N TYR A 38 -4.66 7.99 -3.46
CA TYR A 38 -3.27 8.46 -3.58
C TYR A 38 -2.83 8.71 -5.03
N LYS A 39 -3.77 8.61 -5.98
CA LYS A 39 -3.54 8.72 -7.42
C LYS A 39 -2.36 7.86 -7.87
N SER A 40 -2.29 6.64 -7.36
CA SER A 40 -1.17 5.76 -7.66
C SER A 40 -1.28 5.20 -9.07
N VAL A 41 -0.13 5.02 -9.74
CA VAL A 41 -0.07 4.48 -11.10
C VAL A 41 0.80 3.24 -11.10
N VAL A 42 0.21 2.12 -11.50
CA VAL A 42 0.89 0.83 -11.61
C VAL A 42 1.45 0.68 -13.03
N ASN A 43 2.77 0.53 -13.15
CA ASN A 43 3.45 0.24 -14.40
C ASN A 43 3.96 -1.21 -14.37
N VAL A 44 3.16 -2.12 -14.93
CA VAL A 44 3.43 -3.56 -14.96
C VAL A 44 4.68 -3.89 -15.79
N ARG A 45 4.90 -3.18 -16.89
CA ARG A 45 6.05 -3.40 -17.78
C ARG A 45 7.37 -3.17 -17.03
N ASN A 46 7.43 -2.08 -16.28
CA ASN A 46 8.64 -1.70 -15.54
C ASN A 46 8.68 -2.28 -14.13
N ARG A 47 7.62 -3.00 -13.70
CA ARG A 47 7.46 -3.52 -12.33
C ARG A 47 7.64 -2.42 -11.29
N THR A 48 6.96 -1.30 -11.49
CA THR A 48 7.01 -0.15 -10.57
C THR A 48 5.61 0.37 -10.28
N MET A 49 5.39 0.92 -9.09
CA MET A 49 4.22 1.70 -8.74
C MET A 49 4.64 3.11 -8.39
N THR A 50 3.95 4.11 -8.95
CA THR A 50 4.14 5.51 -8.55
C THR A 50 3.06 5.88 -7.54
N VAL A 51 3.42 6.37 -6.36
CA VAL A 51 2.47 6.87 -5.34
C VAL A 51 2.96 8.23 -4.87
N LEU A 52 2.09 9.25 -4.81
CA LEU A 52 2.48 10.60 -4.36
C LEU A 52 3.75 11.13 -5.06
N LYS A 53 3.91 10.84 -6.36
CA LYS A 53 5.09 11.17 -7.20
C LYS A 53 6.40 10.46 -6.80
N LYS A 54 6.35 9.45 -5.92
CA LYS A 54 7.48 8.57 -5.58
C LYS A 54 7.39 7.27 -6.36
N LEU A 55 8.52 6.77 -6.83
CA LEU A 55 8.60 5.54 -7.63
C LEU A 55 9.02 4.38 -6.73
N LEU A 56 8.13 3.41 -6.56
CA LEU A 56 8.35 2.20 -5.79
C LEU A 56 8.59 1.03 -6.74
N PRO A 57 9.77 0.38 -6.74
CA PRO A 57 9.95 -0.88 -7.43
C PRO A 57 9.12 -1.97 -6.75
N TYR A 58 8.58 -2.92 -7.52
CA TYR A 58 7.74 -4.01 -6.99
C TYR A 58 8.42 -4.82 -5.89
N ASN A 59 9.75 -4.86 -5.86
CA ASN A 59 10.53 -5.51 -4.79
C ASN A 59 10.28 -4.90 -3.39
N VAL A 60 9.74 -3.67 -3.31
CA VAL A 60 9.39 -2.99 -2.05
C VAL A 60 7.96 -3.34 -1.60
N MET A 61 7.08 -3.80 -2.51
CA MET A 61 5.68 -4.09 -2.18
C MET A 61 5.44 -5.47 -1.59
N VAL A 62 6.45 -6.36 -1.58
CA VAL A 62 6.33 -7.75 -1.08
C VAL A 62 7.20 -7.99 0.17
N GLY A 63 7.98 -7.01 0.63
CA GLY A 63 9.06 -7.25 1.59
C GLY A 63 9.13 -6.34 2.82
N SER A 64 8.16 -5.45 3.03
CA SER A 64 8.14 -4.59 4.21
C SER A 64 6.76 -4.59 4.84
N VAL A 65 6.39 -5.80 5.31
CA VAL A 65 5.40 -5.96 6.37
C VAL A 65 5.85 -5.07 7.52
N VAL A 66 5.07 -4.01 7.79
CA VAL A 66 5.20 -3.28 9.05
C VAL A 66 4.64 -4.21 10.11
N THR A 67 5.52 -4.95 10.77
CA THR A 67 5.16 -5.70 11.99
C THR A 67 4.84 -4.66 13.06
N VAL A 68 3.59 -4.62 13.52
CA VAL A 68 3.20 -3.91 14.75
C VAL A 68 3.28 -4.91 15.90
#